data_AF-A0A3M0ZMG6-F1
#
_entry.id   AF-A0A3M0ZMG6-F1
#
_cell.length_a   1.000
_cell.length_b   1.000
_cell.length_c   1.000
_cell.angle_alpha   90.00
_cell.angle_beta   90.00
_cell.angle_gamma   90.00
#
_symmetry.space_group_name_H-M   'P 1'
#
loop_
_entity.id
_entity.type
_entity.pdbx_description
1 polymer ?
#
loop_
_entity_poly.entity_id
_entity_poly.type
_entity_poly.pdbx_seq_one_letter_code
_entity_poly.pdbx_strand_id
1 'polypeptide(L)'
;MPFLFNTSAGFDTSSEIMFALYDSMGEFEMADEGFLVLFLVALYFTIVLLIGFPSAKGLTPSGYLIAERKEGLFQTTASITAVIGGVLLVEQASLAYDLGFSAIWFWIGFALGMICLGMSAGKIKEIADKRGFITISQYFHEKFDFKANALAASILFKF
;
A
#
# COMPACT_ATOMS: atom_id res chain seq x y z
N MET A 1 9.63 39.65 -48.09
CA MET A 1 8.69 40.32 -47.16
C MET A 1 9.07 39.90 -45.74
N PRO A 2 9.61 40.79 -44.89
CA PRO A 2 9.79 40.52 -43.48
C PRO A 2 8.56 41.02 -42.71
N PHE A 3 7.87 40.14 -42.00
CA PHE A 3 6.85 40.54 -41.03
C PHE A 3 7.56 40.78 -39.69
N LEU A 4 7.59 42.06 -39.32
CA LEU A 4 8.13 42.59 -38.07
C LEU A 4 7.30 42.06 -36.89
N PHE A 5 7.89 41.17 -36.08
CA PHE A 5 7.41 40.98 -34.71
C PHE A 5 8.02 42.08 -33.85
N ASN A 6 7.15 43.04 -33.55
CA ASN A 6 7.34 44.19 -32.71
C ASN A 6 7.83 43.79 -31.32
N THR A 7 9.01 44.29 -30.94
CA THR A 7 9.48 44.40 -29.56
C THR A 7 8.62 45.39 -28.79
N SER A 8 7.68 44.88 -28.00
CA SER A 8 7.20 45.53 -26.79
C SER A 8 7.12 44.49 -25.69
N ALA A 9 8.30 44.19 -25.12
CA ALA A 9 8.44 43.51 -23.84
C ALA A 9 7.86 44.41 -22.75
N GLY A 10 6.56 44.29 -22.51
CA GLY A 10 5.89 44.75 -21.31
C GLY A 10 5.61 43.54 -20.43
N PHE A 11 6.67 42.86 -19.99
CA PHE A 11 6.56 41.91 -18.89
C PHE A 11 6.50 42.77 -17.63
N ASP A 12 5.29 42.88 -17.10
CA ASP A 12 4.93 43.76 -15.99
C ASP A 12 5.81 43.43 -14.79
N THR A 13 6.64 44.38 -14.33
CA THR A 13 7.55 44.23 -13.18
C THR A 13 6.83 43.69 -11.94
N SER A 14 5.51 43.93 -11.84
CA SER A 14 4.68 43.35 -10.77
C SER A 14 4.55 41.83 -10.84
N SER A 15 4.55 41.21 -12.02
CA SER A 15 4.45 39.75 -12.20
C SER A 15 5.74 39.01 -11.83
N GLU A 16 6.91 39.58 -12.14
CA GLU A 16 8.20 39.01 -11.75
C GLU A 16 8.42 39.13 -10.23
N ILE A 17 7.99 40.24 -9.62
CA ILE A 17 8.04 40.42 -8.17
C ILE A 17 7.09 39.44 -7.48
N MET A 18 5.87 39.21 -7.99
CA MET A 18 4.95 38.24 -7.42
C MET A 18 5.45 36.80 -7.57
N PHE A 19 6.12 36.47 -8.69
CA PHE A 19 6.73 35.16 -8.89
C PHE A 19 7.93 34.94 -7.96
N ALA A 20 8.82 35.94 -7.82
CA ALA A 20 9.96 35.87 -6.90
C ALA A 20 9.54 35.85 -5.42
N LEU A 21 8.46 36.55 -5.06
CA LEU A 21 7.86 36.47 -3.73
C LEU A 21 7.23 35.10 -3.49
N TYR A 22 6.54 34.51 -4.47
CA TYR A 22 5.98 33.16 -4.36
C TYR A 22 7.07 32.10 -4.22
N ASP A 23 8.13 32.19 -5.03
CA ASP A 23 9.28 31.29 -4.99
C ASP A 23 10.04 31.42 -3.65
N SER A 24 10.29 32.64 -3.20
CA SER A 24 10.93 32.90 -1.90
C SER A 24 10.07 32.49 -0.70
N MET A 25 8.74 32.65 -0.78
CA MET A 25 7.82 32.15 0.25
C MET A 25 7.76 30.62 0.24
N GLY A 26 7.77 29.99 -0.93
CA GLY A 26 7.82 28.54 -1.09
C GLY A 26 9.11 27.94 -0.54
N GLU A 27 10.27 28.56 -0.79
CA GLU A 27 11.54 28.12 -0.23
C GLU A 27 11.60 28.24 1.31
N PHE A 28 11.03 29.32 1.88
CA PHE A 28 10.99 29.51 3.33
C PHE A 28 10.02 28.54 4.03
N GLU A 29 8.85 28.30 3.44
CA GLU A 29 7.84 27.38 3.96
C GLU A 29 8.30 25.91 3.82
N MET A 30 8.96 25.55 2.71
CA MET A 30 9.53 24.21 2.53
C MET A 30 10.78 23.94 3.38
N ALA A 31 11.55 24.96 3.76
CA ALA A 31 12.74 24.77 4.59
C ALA A 31 12.38 24.44 6.06
N ASP A 32 11.38 25.10 6.62
CA ASP A 32 10.90 24.87 8.00
C ASP A 32 10.07 23.58 8.10
N GLU A 33 9.11 23.39 7.19
CA GLU A 33 8.29 22.17 7.12
C GLU A 33 9.11 20.95 6.68
N GLY A 34 10.11 21.13 5.80
CA GLY A 34 10.96 20.05 5.31
C GLY A 34 11.78 19.38 6.40
N PHE A 35 12.30 20.16 7.36
CA PHE A 35 12.99 19.61 8.53
C PHE A 35 12.02 18.81 9.42
N LEU A 36 10.82 19.35 9.68
CA LEU A 36 9.79 18.67 10.48
C LEU A 36 9.34 17.36 9.83
N VAL A 37 9.07 17.37 8.52
CA VAL A 37 8.68 16.18 7.75
C VAL A 37 9.78 15.12 7.79
N LEU A 38 11.04 15.50 7.57
CA LEU A 38 12.16 14.56 7.62
C LEU A 38 12.32 13.96 9.03
N PHE A 39 12.17 14.78 10.06
CA PHE A 39 12.18 14.34 11.45
C PHE A 39 11.06 13.32 11.74
N LEU A 40 9.83 13.60 11.30
CA LEU A 40 8.69 12.69 11.48
C LEU A 40 8.88 11.36 10.76
N VAL A 41 9.41 11.39 9.53
CA VAL A 41 9.71 10.17 8.76
C VAL A 41 10.80 9.35 9.46
N ALA A 42 11.89 9.98 9.89
CA ALA A 42 12.96 9.30 10.63
C ALA A 42 12.45 8.70 11.95
N LEU A 43 11.59 9.42 12.67
CA LEU A 43 10.95 8.95 13.90
C LEU A 43 10.06 7.72 13.63
N TYR A 44 9.25 7.75 12.58
CA TYR A 44 8.42 6.62 12.17
C TYR A 44 9.26 5.36 11.92
N PHE A 45 10.31 5.46 11.10
CA PHE A 45 11.21 4.32 10.84
C PHE A 45 11.87 3.80 12.11
N THR A 46 12.28 4.70 13.01
CA THR A 46 12.87 4.32 14.29
C THR A 46 11.89 3.51 15.13
N ILE A 47 10.63 3.95 15.24
CA ILE A 47 9.60 3.22 15.99
C ILE A 47 9.34 1.84 15.37
N VAL A 48 9.20 1.75 14.05
CA VAL A 48 8.98 0.47 13.34
C VAL A 48 10.13 -0.50 13.59
N LEU A 49 11.38 -0.03 13.53
CA LEU A 49 12.56 -0.84 13.84
C LEU A 49 12.55 -1.33 15.30
N LEU A 50 12.24 -0.43 16.24
CA LEU A 50 12.18 -0.77 17.66
C LEU A 50 11.14 -1.85 17.98
N ILE A 51 10.02 -1.89 17.25
CA ILE A 51 9.01 -2.94 17.39
C ILE A 51 9.49 -4.26 16.74
N GLY A 52 10.18 -4.18 15.60
CA GLY A 52 10.68 -5.35 14.87
C GLY A 52 11.81 -6.12 15.55
N PHE A 53 12.78 -5.41 16.16
CA PHE A 53 13.95 -6.02 16.80
C PHE A 53 13.63 -7.06 17.92
N PRO A 54 12.73 -6.77 18.89
CA PRO A 54 12.36 -7.74 19.91
C PRO A 54 11.47 -8.85 19.33
N SER A 55 10.63 -8.53 18.34
CA SER A 55 9.77 -9.52 17.67
C SER A 55 10.59 -10.62 16.99
N ALA A 56 11.76 -10.29 16.42
CA ALA A 56 12.61 -11.24 15.71
C ALA A 56 13.35 -12.27 16.59
N LYS A 57 13.38 -12.11 17.93
CA LYS A 57 14.17 -12.99 18.81
C LYS A 57 13.39 -14.23 19.23
N GLY A 58 13.91 -15.41 18.87
CA GLY A 58 13.46 -16.70 19.44
C GLY A 58 12.23 -17.33 18.78
N LEU A 59 11.88 -16.94 17.55
CA LEU A 59 10.76 -17.55 16.82
C LEU A 59 11.12 -18.94 16.29
N THR A 60 10.22 -19.89 16.51
CA THR A 60 10.21 -21.16 15.76
C THR A 60 9.84 -20.91 14.29
N PRO A 61 10.15 -21.81 13.33
CA PRO A 61 9.77 -21.61 11.91
C PRO A 61 8.26 -21.35 11.72
N SER A 62 7.42 -22.01 12.49
CA SER A 62 5.96 -21.77 12.50
C SER A 62 5.59 -20.47 13.22
N GLY A 63 6.31 -20.10 14.28
CA GLY A 63 6.18 -18.80 14.92
C GLY A 63 6.50 -17.65 13.96
N TYR A 64 7.48 -17.81 13.09
CA TYR A 64 7.83 -16.80 12.09
C TYR A 64 6.79 -16.68 10.96
N LEU A 65 6.25 -17.80 10.47
CA LEU A 65 5.37 -17.81 9.30
C LEU A 65 3.89 -17.55 9.62
N ILE A 66 3.41 -18.03 10.77
CA ILE A 66 1.99 -17.97 11.14
C ILE A 66 1.77 -17.50 12.58
N ALA A 67 2.81 -16.98 13.25
CA ALA A 67 2.75 -16.50 14.63
C ALA A 67 2.08 -17.48 15.60
N GLU A 68 2.37 -18.77 15.42
CA GLU A 68 1.78 -19.88 16.18
C GLU A 68 0.25 -19.92 16.19
N ARG A 69 -0.41 -19.23 15.24
CA ARG A 69 -1.86 -19.04 15.16
C ARG A 69 -2.47 -18.41 16.42
N LYS A 70 -1.67 -17.67 17.19
CA LYS A 70 -2.09 -16.93 18.40
C LYS A 70 -2.55 -15.50 18.11
N GLU A 71 -2.43 -15.06 16.86
CA GLU A 71 -2.88 -13.75 16.39
C GLU A 71 -4.38 -13.58 16.65
N GLY A 72 -4.75 -12.52 17.38
CA GLY A 72 -6.17 -12.18 17.59
C GLY A 72 -6.84 -11.72 16.30
N LEU A 73 -8.18 -11.69 16.29
CA LEU A 73 -8.97 -11.21 15.14
C LEU A 73 -8.62 -9.77 14.76
N PHE A 74 -8.35 -8.93 15.77
CA PHE A 74 -7.98 -7.53 15.56
C PHE A 74 -6.62 -7.40 14.86
N GLN A 75 -5.62 -8.13 15.32
CA GLN A 75 -4.27 -8.12 14.75
C GLN A 75 -4.27 -8.67 13.32
N THR A 76 -5.01 -9.75 13.07
CA THR A 76 -5.17 -10.32 11.72
C THR A 76 -5.84 -9.32 10.77
N THR A 77 -6.91 -8.65 11.21
CA THR A 77 -7.60 -7.63 10.40
C THR A 77 -6.70 -6.43 10.14
N ALA A 78 -5.98 -5.94 11.16
CA ALA A 78 -5.03 -4.84 11.03
C ALA A 78 -3.93 -5.16 10.01
N SER A 79 -3.37 -6.37 10.04
CA SER A 79 -2.37 -6.83 9.07
C SER A 79 -2.91 -6.92 7.66
N ILE A 80 -4.16 -7.38 7.47
CA ILE A 80 -4.80 -7.40 6.15
C ILE A 80 -5.00 -5.98 5.62
N THR A 81 -5.46 -5.05 6.46
CA THR A 81 -5.65 -3.65 6.07
C THR A 81 -4.32 -2.94 5.83
N ALA A 82 -3.25 -3.33 6.52
CA ALA A 82 -1.90 -2.79 6.29
C ALA A 82 -1.36 -3.10 4.88
N VAL A 83 -1.95 -4.06 4.16
CA VAL A 83 -1.64 -4.33 2.74
C VAL A 83 -2.11 -3.20 1.83
N ILE A 84 -3.02 -2.33 2.30
CA ILE A 84 -3.38 -1.07 1.62
C ILE A 84 -2.17 -0.13 1.70
N GLY A 85 -1.21 -0.37 0.80
CA GLY A 85 0.04 0.38 0.72
C GLY A 85 -0.12 1.70 -0.03
N GLY A 86 1.01 2.37 -0.26
CA GLY A 86 1.05 3.67 -0.92
C GLY A 86 0.48 3.69 -2.34
N VAL A 87 0.66 2.62 -3.10
CA VAL A 87 0.16 2.52 -4.48
C VAL A 87 -1.37 2.62 -4.51
N LEU A 88 -2.05 1.83 -3.67
CA LEU A 88 -3.51 1.85 -3.61
C LEU A 88 -4.02 3.21 -3.12
N LEU A 89 -3.33 3.89 -2.21
CA LEU A 89 -3.72 5.23 -1.77
C LEU A 89 -3.67 6.26 -2.90
N VAL A 90 -2.60 6.27 -3.70
CA VAL A 90 -2.45 7.19 -4.84
C VAL A 90 -3.44 6.86 -5.96
N GLU A 91 -3.61 5.57 -6.28
CA GLU A 91 -4.58 5.11 -7.28
C GLU A 91 -6.01 5.50 -6.89
N GLN A 92 -6.39 5.35 -5.62
CA GLN A 92 -7.72 5.73 -5.16
C GLN A 92 -7.93 7.26 -5.18
N ALA A 93 -6.89 8.05 -4.91
CA ALA A 93 -6.96 9.50 -5.04
C ALA A 93 -7.19 9.91 -6.52
N SER A 94 -6.50 9.27 -7.46
CA SER A 94 -6.73 9.47 -8.90
C SER A 94 -8.13 9.06 -9.31
N LEU A 95 -8.60 7.89 -8.85
CA LEU A 95 -9.92 7.36 -9.18
C LEU A 95 -11.04 8.27 -8.65
N ALA A 96 -10.86 8.82 -7.45
CA ALA A 96 -11.78 9.79 -6.87
C ALA A 96 -11.77 11.13 -7.61
N TYR A 97 -10.62 11.55 -8.15
CA TYR A 97 -10.52 12.75 -8.98
C TYR A 97 -11.32 12.61 -10.29
N ASP A 98 -11.23 11.45 -10.94
CA ASP A 98 -11.89 11.21 -12.22
C ASP A 98 -13.41 10.89 -12.09
N LEU A 99 -13.77 10.09 -11.08
CA LEU A 99 -15.14 9.53 -10.94
C LEU A 99 -15.95 10.15 -9.79
N GLY A 100 -15.33 10.99 -8.96
CA GLY A 100 -15.97 11.60 -7.80
C GLY A 100 -16.55 10.56 -6.83
N PHE A 101 -17.80 10.79 -6.39
CA PHE A 101 -18.50 9.89 -5.45
C PHE A 101 -18.72 8.47 -5.98
N SER A 102 -18.64 8.24 -7.29
CA SER A 102 -18.83 6.89 -7.85
C SER A 102 -17.70 5.93 -7.48
N ALA A 103 -16.52 6.45 -7.13
CA ALA A 103 -15.38 5.64 -6.66
C ALA A 103 -15.68 4.81 -5.41
N ILE A 104 -16.69 5.17 -4.60
CA ILE A 104 -17.08 4.42 -3.39
C ILE A 104 -17.53 2.98 -3.71
N TRP A 105 -17.97 2.72 -4.95
CA TRP A 105 -18.39 1.38 -5.37
C TRP A 105 -17.24 0.38 -5.31
N PHE A 106 -16.00 0.83 -5.51
CA PHE A 106 -14.81 -0.01 -5.35
C PHE A 106 -14.72 -0.58 -3.92
N TRP A 107 -14.90 0.26 -2.91
CA TRP A 107 -14.86 -0.15 -1.50
C TRP A 107 -16.03 -1.05 -1.13
N ILE A 108 -17.22 -0.80 -1.68
CA ILE A 108 -18.38 -1.68 -1.50
C ILE A 108 -18.11 -3.06 -2.09
N GLY A 109 -17.56 -3.12 -3.31
CA GLY A 109 -17.17 -4.37 -3.97
C GLY A 109 -16.08 -5.11 -3.20
N PHE A 110 -15.06 -4.40 -2.71
CA PHE A 110 -14.00 -4.96 -1.88
C PHE A 110 -14.55 -5.55 -0.58
N ALA A 111 -15.41 -4.81 0.13
CA ALA A 111 -16.05 -5.29 1.36
C ALA A 111 -16.88 -6.56 1.10
N LEU A 112 -17.67 -6.59 0.03
CA LEU A 112 -18.47 -7.75 -0.34
C LEU A 112 -17.58 -8.96 -0.70
N GLY A 113 -16.51 -8.73 -1.46
CA GLY A 113 -15.51 -9.76 -1.78
C GLY A 113 -14.87 -10.35 -0.53
N MET A 114 -14.49 -9.51 0.43
CA MET A 114 -13.91 -9.93 1.70
C MET A 114 -14.90 -10.72 2.56
N ILE A 115 -16.19 -10.36 2.57
CA ILE A 115 -17.24 -11.13 3.27
C ILE A 115 -17.37 -12.52 2.64
N CYS A 116 -17.46 -12.60 1.31
CA CYS A 116 -17.52 -13.86 0.57
C CYS A 116 -16.31 -14.75 0.83
N LEU A 117 -15.10 -14.16 0.84
CA LEU A 117 -13.87 -14.85 1.18
C LEU A 117 -13.87 -15.32 2.63
N GLY A 118 -14.32 -14.50 3.58
CA GLY A 118 -14.39 -14.85 5.00
C GLY A 118 -15.23 -16.11 5.26
N MET A 119 -16.38 -16.25 4.59
CA MET A 119 -17.23 -17.45 4.68
C MET A 119 -16.51 -18.72 4.20
N SER A 120 -15.72 -18.63 3.14
CA SER A 120 -14.97 -19.76 2.58
C SER A 120 -13.68 -20.03 3.36
N ALA A 121 -13.04 -18.98 3.84
CA ALA A 121 -11.80 -19.03 4.60
C ALA A 121 -11.96 -19.78 5.93
N GLY A 122 -13.13 -19.68 6.59
CA GLY A 122 -13.41 -20.44 7.81
C GLY A 122 -13.24 -21.95 7.63
N LYS A 123 -13.78 -22.51 6.54
CA LYS A 123 -13.65 -23.95 6.23
C LYS A 123 -12.22 -24.34 5.86
N ILE A 124 -11.51 -23.48 5.13
CA ILE A 124 -10.12 -23.72 4.74
C ILE A 124 -9.21 -23.67 5.98
N LYS A 125 -9.45 -22.72 6.88
CA LYS A 125 -8.72 -22.59 8.15
C LYS A 125 -8.88 -23.83 9.02
N GLU A 126 -10.09 -24.37 9.15
CA GLU A 126 -10.33 -25.60 9.93
C GLU A 126 -9.56 -26.81 9.37
N ILE A 127 -9.48 -26.95 8.04
CA ILE A 127 -8.74 -28.02 7.38
C ILE A 127 -7.22 -27.82 7.53
N ALA A 128 -6.75 -26.59 7.34
CA ALA A 128 -5.35 -26.22 7.55
C ALA A 128 -4.92 -26.40 9.02
N ASP A 129 -5.87 -26.23 9.95
CA ASP A 129 -5.66 -26.47 11.38
C ASP A 129 -5.47 -27.94 11.69
N LYS A 130 -6.32 -28.82 11.12
CA LYS A 130 -6.24 -30.26 11.33
C LYS A 130 -5.04 -30.92 10.64
N ARG A 131 -4.62 -30.44 9.48
CA ARG A 131 -3.53 -31.04 8.66
C ARG A 131 -2.18 -30.34 8.80
N GLY A 132 -2.11 -29.25 9.57
CA GLY A 132 -0.85 -28.53 9.80
C GLY A 132 -0.33 -27.76 8.59
N PHE A 133 -1.19 -27.37 7.65
CA PHE A 133 -0.77 -26.59 6.48
C PHE A 133 -0.35 -25.17 6.87
N ILE A 134 0.81 -24.77 6.37
CA ILE A 134 1.37 -23.42 6.56
C ILE A 134 1.10 -22.56 5.34
N THR A 135 1.02 -23.15 4.14
CA THR A 135 0.79 -22.43 2.90
C THR A 135 -0.50 -22.85 2.21
N ILE A 136 -1.13 -21.91 1.50
CA ILE A 136 -2.31 -22.18 0.66
C ILE A 136 -1.94 -23.15 -0.49
N SER A 137 -0.69 -23.11 -0.98
CA SER A 137 -0.20 -24.04 -2.00
C SER A 137 -0.22 -25.51 -1.54
N GLN A 138 0.12 -25.79 -0.27
CA GLN A 138 0.02 -27.16 0.28
C GLN A 138 -1.43 -27.67 0.30
N TYR A 139 -2.39 -26.81 0.67
CA TYR A 139 -3.81 -27.14 0.62
C TYR A 139 -4.28 -27.43 -0.81
N PHE A 140 -3.85 -26.65 -1.80
CA PHE A 140 -4.17 -26.91 -3.19
C PHE A 140 -3.45 -28.14 -3.75
N HIS A 141 -2.21 -28.41 -3.35
CA HIS A 141 -1.45 -29.59 -3.76
C HIS A 141 -2.13 -30.89 -3.32
N GLU A 142 -2.72 -30.91 -2.13
CA GLU A 142 -3.44 -32.09 -1.62
C GLU A 142 -4.83 -32.24 -2.27
N LYS A 143 -5.50 -31.14 -2.58
CA LYS A 143 -6.88 -31.14 -3.10
C LYS A 143 -6.97 -31.26 -4.63
N PHE A 144 -5.97 -30.73 -5.35
CA PHE A 144 -5.89 -30.72 -6.80
C PHE A 144 -4.50 -31.22 -7.21
N ASP A 145 -4.47 -32.42 -7.77
CA ASP A 145 -3.29 -33.15 -8.23
C ASP A 145 -2.26 -32.28 -8.99
N PHE A 146 -0.99 -32.73 -9.03
CA PHE A 146 0.24 -32.04 -9.51
C PHE A 146 0.08 -31.11 -10.75
N LYS A 147 -0.85 -31.42 -11.66
CA LYS A 147 -1.15 -30.64 -12.87
C LYS A 147 -1.70 -29.23 -12.59
N ALA A 148 -2.43 -29.02 -11.50
CA ALA A 148 -2.95 -27.70 -11.14
C ALA A 148 -1.86 -26.78 -10.57
N ASN A 149 -0.89 -27.34 -9.84
CA ASN A 149 0.24 -26.60 -9.29
C ASN A 149 1.21 -26.11 -10.38
N ALA A 150 1.43 -26.90 -11.43
CA ALA A 150 2.23 -26.48 -12.58
C ALA A 150 1.61 -25.26 -13.31
N LEU A 151 0.27 -25.20 -13.39
CA LEU A 151 -0.44 -24.06 -13.98
C LEU A 151 -0.35 -22.81 -13.09
N ALA A 152 -0.54 -22.96 -11.78
CA ALA A 152 -0.39 -21.85 -10.83
C ALA A 152 1.04 -21.29 -10.81
N ALA A 153 2.05 -22.17 -10.83
CA ALA A 153 3.46 -21.80 -10.91
C ALA A 153 3.80 -21.07 -12.23
N SER A 154 3.20 -21.49 -13.35
CA SER A 154 3.41 -20.85 -14.65
C SER A 154 2.84 -19.43 -14.71
N ILE A 155 1.72 -19.17 -14.02
CA ILE A 155 1.11 -17.84 -13.94
C ILE A 155 1.94 -16.91 -13.06
N LEU A 156 2.50 -17.42 -11.95
CA LEU A 156 3.36 -16.67 -11.04
C LEU A 156 4.73 -16.32 -11.64
N PHE A 157 5.30 -17.17 -12.50
CA PHE A 157 6.63 -16.93 -13.09
C PHE A 157 6.64 -15.84 -14.19
N LYS A 158 5.47 -15.45 -14.70
CA LYS A 158 5.34 -14.48 -15.80
C LYS A 158 5.18 -13.03 -15.33
N PHE A 159 5.04 -12.81 -14.02
CA PHE A 159 5.00 -11.48 -13.41
C PHE A 159 6.36 -11.07 -12.87
#